data_AF-A0A964QNT0-F1
#
_entry.id   AF-A0A964QNT0-F1
#
_cell.length_a   1.000
_cell.length_b   1.000
_cell.length_c   1.000
_cell.angle_alpha   90.00
_cell.angle_beta   90.00
_cell.angle_gamma   90.00
#
_symmetry.space_group_name_H-M   'P 1'
#
loop_
_entity.id
_entity.type
_entity.pdbx_description
1 polymer ?
#
loop_
_entity_poly.entity_id
_entity_poly.type
_entity_poly.pdbx_seq_one_letter_code
_entity_poly.pdbx_strand_id
1 'polypeptide(L)'
;MNTFVGWTPFQGSNIYHNEPAGFPNSEYKMFNKTSDGRASEYFVFSEVHPFSICRPPFGTHPGGTTQGRIYHLPGNYNIQASTFSFGDGHAQPHKWVNCNFNNSIMMEYDGNWHNHDTPFPAHGGAQAIASDLDWLNTHTTYKN
;
A
#
# COMPACT_ATOMS: atom_id res chain seq x y z
N MET A 1 -4.34 -9.84 -5.29
CA MET A 1 -5.47 -8.90 -5.18
C MET A 1 -5.00 -7.81 -4.25
N ASN A 2 -4.67 -6.63 -4.78
CA ASN A 2 -4.40 -5.47 -3.94
C ASN A 2 -5.72 -5.00 -3.38
N THR A 3 -6.06 -5.65 -2.28
CA THR A 3 -7.08 -5.21 -1.40
C THR A 3 -6.45 -4.01 -0.72
N PHE A 4 -6.95 -2.81 -1.02
CA PHE A 4 -7.51 -2.04 0.11
C PHE A 4 -8.02 -3.05 1.12
N VAL A 5 -7.58 -3.03 2.37
CA VAL A 5 -8.06 -4.02 3.33
C VAL A 5 -9.50 -3.66 3.66
N GLY A 6 -10.38 -4.00 2.73
CA GLY A 6 -11.76 -3.67 2.72
C GLY A 6 -12.51 -4.88 2.19
N TRP A 7 -13.56 -5.21 2.92
CA TRP A 7 -14.41 -6.36 2.69
C TRP A 7 -15.84 -5.86 2.69
N THR A 8 -16.74 -6.66 2.15
CA THR A 8 -18.16 -6.48 2.42
C THR A 8 -18.37 -6.66 3.93
N PRO A 9 -18.69 -5.61 4.69
CA PRO A 9 -18.76 -5.72 6.14
C PRO A 9 -19.81 -6.75 6.54
N PHE A 10 -19.41 -7.70 7.38
CA PHE A 10 -20.38 -8.51 8.11
C PHE A 10 -20.97 -7.65 9.24
N GLN A 11 -22.29 -7.65 9.37
CA GLN A 11 -23.12 -6.90 10.34
C GLN A 11 -22.33 -6.03 11.35
N GLY A 12 -22.18 -4.74 11.06
CA GLY A 12 -21.60 -3.75 11.98
C GLY A 12 -20.07 -3.63 11.97
N SER A 13 -19.35 -4.43 11.17
CA SER A 13 -17.91 -4.21 10.95
C SER A 13 -17.63 -3.01 10.05
N ASN A 14 -16.50 -2.35 10.27
CA ASN A 14 -16.04 -1.30 9.36
C ASN A 14 -15.81 -1.88 7.97
N ILE A 15 -16.11 -1.11 6.93
CA ILE A 15 -15.82 -1.49 5.54
C ILE A 15 -14.31 -1.68 5.33
N TYR A 16 -13.48 -1.11 6.22
CA TYR A 16 -12.02 -1.12 6.13
C TYR A 16 -11.33 -1.53 7.46
N HIS A 17 -10.31 -2.40 7.41
CA HIS A 17 -9.78 -3.17 8.56
C HIS A 17 -8.51 -2.49 8.99
N ASN A 18 -8.43 -2.13 10.26
CA ASN A 18 -7.27 -1.43 10.79
C ASN A 18 -6.89 -0.20 9.94
N GLU A 19 -7.85 0.38 9.20
CA GLU A 19 -7.64 1.71 8.68
C GLU A 19 -7.58 2.66 9.87
N PRO A 20 -6.61 3.57 9.91
CA PRO A 20 -6.46 4.43 11.05
C PRO A 20 -7.66 5.38 11.15
N ALA A 21 -8.08 5.71 12.36
CA ALA A 21 -9.20 6.62 12.57
C ALA A 21 -8.91 7.97 11.91
N GLY A 22 -9.86 8.49 11.11
CA GLY A 22 -9.74 9.79 10.43
C GLY A 22 -9.22 9.73 8.99
N PHE A 23 -9.00 8.55 8.41
CA PHE A 23 -8.70 8.41 6.99
C PHE A 23 -10.00 8.48 6.16
N PRO A 24 -10.03 9.22 5.03
CA PRO A 24 -11.24 9.46 4.26
C PRO A 24 -11.66 8.17 3.52
N ASN A 25 -12.44 7.37 4.22
CA ASN A 25 -13.02 6.12 3.73
C ASN A 25 -14.08 6.30 2.62
N SER A 26 -14.49 7.54 2.36
CA SER A 26 -15.51 7.92 1.36
C SER A 26 -14.93 8.49 0.07
N GLU A 27 -13.65 8.90 0.06
CA GLU A 27 -13.02 9.47 -1.13
C GLU A 27 -12.58 8.39 -2.13
N TYR A 28 -12.41 7.15 -1.68
CA TYR A 28 -11.92 6.06 -2.49
C TYR A 28 -12.98 4.99 -2.73
N LYS A 29 -12.97 4.41 -3.93
CA LYS A 29 -13.96 3.44 -4.39
C LYS A 29 -13.44 2.01 -4.21
N MET A 30 -14.25 1.18 -3.57
CA MET A 30 -14.09 -0.27 -3.62
C MET A 30 -14.88 -0.85 -4.79
N PHE A 31 -14.20 -1.60 -5.66
CA PHE A 31 -14.84 -2.32 -6.76
C PHE A 31 -15.44 -3.63 -6.24
N ASN A 32 -16.75 -3.83 -6.42
CA ASN A 32 -17.44 -5.06 -6.01
C ASN A 32 -17.34 -6.16 -7.06
N LYS A 33 -17.02 -5.81 -8.31
CA LYS A 33 -16.84 -6.73 -9.43
C LYS A 33 -15.61 -6.33 -10.22
N THR A 34 -14.92 -7.32 -10.79
CA THR A 34 -13.74 -7.09 -11.64
C THR A 34 -14.06 -6.24 -12.87
N SER A 35 -15.28 -6.32 -13.39
CA SER A 35 -15.79 -5.50 -14.50
C SER A 35 -15.87 -4.01 -14.18
N ASP A 36 -15.92 -3.64 -12.91
CA ASP A 36 -16.01 -2.23 -12.49
C ASP A 36 -14.62 -1.59 -12.38
N GLY A 37 -13.57 -2.42 -12.38
CA GLY A 37 -12.18 -1.99 -12.27
C GLY A 37 -11.62 -1.50 -13.59
N ARG A 38 -10.64 -0.60 -13.51
CA ARG A 38 -9.87 -0.15 -14.68
C ARG A 38 -8.61 -0.99 -14.80
N ALA A 39 -8.72 -2.06 -15.58
CA ALA A 39 -7.76 -3.17 -15.60
C ALA A 39 -6.31 -2.75 -15.89
N SER A 40 -6.10 -1.73 -16.72
CA SER A 40 -4.78 -1.21 -17.09
C SER A 40 -4.26 -0.07 -16.19
N GLU A 41 -5.08 0.45 -15.28
CA GLU A 41 -4.71 1.62 -14.46
C GLU A 41 -4.26 1.24 -13.05
N TYR A 42 -4.73 0.09 -12.53
CA TYR A 42 -4.47 -0.33 -11.17
C TYR A 42 -3.77 -1.68 -11.11
N PHE A 43 -2.72 -1.76 -10.29
CA PHE A 43 -2.02 -3.02 -10.08
C PHE A 43 -2.85 -3.96 -9.20
N VAL A 44 -2.79 -5.27 -9.46
CA VAL A 44 -3.49 -6.35 -8.75
C VAL A 44 -2.54 -7.27 -7.95
N PHE A 45 -1.26 -7.26 -8.29
CA PHE A 45 -0.18 -7.92 -7.55
C PHE A 45 1.03 -7.02 -7.42
N SER A 46 1.71 -7.13 -6.28
CA SER A 46 2.98 -6.50 -5.97
C SER A 46 3.79 -7.43 -5.08
N GLU A 47 5.08 -7.12 -5.03
CA GLU A 47 6.07 -7.63 -4.09
C GLU A 47 5.86 -7.02 -2.69
N VAL A 48 6.13 -7.80 -1.63
CA VAL A 48 6.04 -7.38 -0.21
C VAL A 48 7.39 -7.62 0.45
N HIS A 49 7.81 -6.73 1.34
CA HIS A 49 9.02 -6.90 2.13
C HIS A 49 8.94 -8.18 2.99
N PRO A 50 9.98 -9.05 3.02
CA PRO A 50 9.92 -10.36 3.70
C PRO A 50 9.63 -10.25 5.21
N PHE A 51 10.10 -9.19 5.88
CA PHE A 51 9.77 -8.96 7.29
C PHE A 51 8.38 -8.34 7.50
N SER A 52 7.83 -7.63 6.50
CA SER A 52 6.53 -6.97 6.62
C SER A 52 5.34 -7.90 6.32
N ILE A 53 5.58 -9.05 5.67
CA ILE A 53 4.52 -9.99 5.32
C ILE A 53 3.93 -10.65 6.58
N CYS A 54 2.66 -10.40 6.83
CA CYS A 54 1.93 -11.00 7.95
C CYS A 54 0.46 -11.26 7.62
N ARG A 55 -0.03 -10.76 6.48
CA ARG A 55 -1.35 -11.07 5.93
C ARG A 55 -1.26 -11.29 4.42
N PRO A 56 -2.21 -12.04 3.81
CA PRO A 56 -2.20 -12.34 2.38
C PRO A 56 -2.19 -11.12 1.42
N PRO A 57 -2.87 -9.99 1.70
CA PRO A 57 -2.91 -8.87 0.75
C PRO A 57 -1.74 -7.89 0.95
N PHE A 58 -1.19 -7.35 -0.14
CA PHE A 58 -0.45 -6.09 -0.09
C PHE A 58 -1.45 -4.93 -0.03
N GLY A 59 -1.24 -3.99 0.90
CA GLY A 59 -2.15 -2.88 1.14
C GLY A 59 -1.40 -1.57 1.37
N THR A 60 -2.11 -0.45 1.20
CA THR A 60 -1.62 0.90 1.50
C THR A 60 -2.71 1.65 2.26
N HIS A 61 -2.34 2.75 2.93
CA HIS A 61 -3.32 3.66 3.53
C HIS A 61 -3.60 4.83 2.58
N PRO A 62 -4.80 4.91 2.00
CA PRO A 62 -5.22 6.03 1.16
C PRO A 62 -5.40 7.28 2.02
N GLY A 63 -4.55 8.29 1.82
CA GLY A 63 -4.45 9.45 2.72
C GLY A 63 -3.29 9.38 3.72
N GLY A 64 -2.54 8.27 3.69
CA GLY A 64 -1.34 8.05 4.51
C GLY A 64 -0.14 8.89 4.08
N THR A 65 -0.25 9.67 3.00
CA THR A 65 0.80 10.57 2.52
C THR A 65 1.16 11.64 3.55
N THR A 66 0.16 12.22 4.23
CA THR A 66 0.39 13.27 5.25
C THR A 66 1.06 12.73 6.52
N GLN A 67 0.78 11.47 6.87
CA GLN A 67 1.30 10.84 8.09
C GLN A 67 2.44 9.85 7.82
N GLY A 68 2.79 9.63 6.55
CA GLY A 68 3.80 8.68 6.12
C GLY A 68 3.46 7.24 6.47
N ARG A 69 2.19 6.83 6.49
CA ARG A 69 1.78 5.50 6.96
C ARG A 69 1.62 4.51 5.81
N ILE A 70 2.06 3.28 6.02
CA ILE A 70 1.93 2.17 5.07
C ILE A 70 1.46 0.91 5.79
N TYR A 71 0.66 0.09 5.10
CA TYR A 71 0.17 -1.17 5.68
C TYR A 71 1.23 -2.27 5.58
N HIS A 72 1.82 -2.46 4.39
CA HIS A 72 2.95 -3.35 4.15
C HIS A 72 4.04 -2.64 3.34
N LEU A 73 5.30 -2.85 3.69
CA LEU A 73 6.42 -2.28 2.92
C LEU A 73 6.58 -3.00 1.57
N PRO A 74 6.94 -2.29 0.49
CA PRO A 74 7.27 -2.91 -0.79
C PRO A 74 8.50 -3.83 -0.67
N GLY A 75 8.57 -4.84 -1.55
CA GLY A 75 9.74 -5.72 -1.64
C GLY A 75 11.03 -4.94 -1.95
N ASN A 76 12.14 -5.38 -1.34
CA ASN A 76 13.44 -4.70 -1.42
C ASN A 76 14.52 -5.44 -2.21
N TYR A 77 14.16 -6.59 -2.78
CA TYR A 77 15.06 -7.50 -3.50
C TYR A 77 15.44 -6.99 -4.91
N ASN A 78 14.75 -5.97 -5.43
CA ASN A 78 15.00 -5.39 -6.75
C ASN A 78 15.61 -3.97 -6.69
N ILE A 79 16.49 -3.68 -5.71
CA ILE A 79 17.26 -2.42 -5.52
C ILE A 79 16.47 -1.15 -5.91
N GLN A 80 15.80 -0.53 -4.93
CA GLN A 80 15.02 0.70 -5.13
C GLN A 80 13.91 0.57 -6.18
N ALA A 81 13.51 -0.64 -6.58
CA ALA A 81 12.39 -0.84 -7.48
C ALA A 81 11.47 -1.97 -7.01
N SER A 82 10.27 -1.96 -7.54
CA SER A 82 9.28 -3.03 -7.40
C SER A 82 8.60 -3.28 -8.74
N THR A 83 8.14 -4.51 -8.96
CA THR A 83 7.36 -4.86 -10.15
C THR A 83 5.89 -5.03 -9.80
N PHE A 84 5.03 -4.42 -10.61
CA PHE A 84 3.60 -4.40 -10.42
C PHE A 84 2.90 -5.08 -11.59
N SER A 85 1.97 -6.00 -11.31
CA SER A 85 1.14 -6.63 -12.34
C SER A 85 -0.26 -6.05 -12.30
N PHE A 86 -0.87 -5.82 -13.46
CA PHE A 86 -2.15 -5.12 -13.62
C PHE A 86 -3.27 -6.08 -14.03
N GLY A 87 -4.51 -5.62 -13.90
CA GLY A 87 -5.70 -6.43 -14.16
C GLY A 87 -5.87 -6.84 -15.63
N ASP A 88 -5.25 -6.13 -16.57
CA ASP A 88 -5.22 -6.45 -18.00
C ASP A 88 -4.07 -7.43 -18.37
N GLY A 89 -3.26 -7.82 -17.39
CA GLY A 89 -2.16 -8.77 -17.54
C GLY A 89 -0.80 -8.15 -17.85
N HIS A 90 -0.68 -6.82 -18.02
CA HIS A 90 0.64 -6.21 -18.18
C HIS A 90 1.40 -6.14 -16.85
N ALA A 91 2.72 -6.00 -16.94
CA ALA A 91 3.58 -5.77 -15.79
C ALA A 91 4.38 -4.49 -16.02
N GLN A 92 4.53 -3.69 -14.97
CA GLN A 92 5.27 -2.43 -14.99
C GLN A 92 6.28 -2.40 -13.85
N PRO A 93 7.58 -2.20 -14.13
CA PRO A 93 8.55 -1.87 -13.09
C PRO A 93 8.37 -0.41 -12.66
N HIS A 94 8.52 -0.15 -11.37
CA HIS A 94 8.51 1.19 -10.80
C HIS A 94 9.75 1.37 -9.92
N LYS A 95 10.52 2.42 -10.20
CA LYS A 95 11.67 2.82 -9.39
C LYS A 95 11.22 3.86 -8.37
N TRP A 96 11.42 3.56 -7.09
CA TRP A 96 11.13 4.45 -5.98
C TRP A 96 12.06 5.67 -6.00
N VAL A 97 11.50 6.83 -5.69
CA VAL A 97 12.26 8.09 -5.59
C VAL A 97 13.21 8.03 -4.41
N ASN A 98 12.73 7.57 -3.24
CA ASN A 98 13.54 7.41 -2.04
C ASN A 98 14.03 5.97 -1.91
N CYS A 99 15.35 5.77 -1.81
CA CYS A 99 15.92 4.43 -1.66
C CYS A 99 15.50 3.74 -0.36
N ASN A 100 15.17 4.52 0.68
CA ASN A 100 14.71 3.98 1.95
C ASN A 100 13.24 3.54 1.91
N PHE A 101 12.50 3.85 0.84
CA PHE A 101 11.09 3.53 0.73
C PHE A 101 10.81 2.02 0.65
N ASN A 102 11.71 1.26 0.02
CA ASN A 102 11.69 -0.20 0.11
C ASN A 102 12.89 -0.76 0.89
N ASN A 103 13.99 -0.03 1.09
CA ASN A 103 15.05 -0.40 2.03
C ASN A 103 14.94 0.38 3.34
N SER A 104 13.95 -0.01 4.15
CA SER A 104 13.78 0.54 5.50
C SER A 104 15.04 0.34 6.36
N ILE A 105 15.27 1.28 7.28
CA ILE A 105 16.36 1.20 8.28
C ILE A 105 16.01 0.37 9.52
N MET A 106 14.81 -0.19 9.54
CA MET A 106 14.36 -1.06 10.63
C MET A 106 15.26 -2.28 10.76
N MET A 107 15.56 -2.65 12.01
CA MET A 107 16.20 -3.92 12.29
C MET A 107 15.21 -5.07 12.09
N GLU A 108 15.70 -6.27 11.76
CA GLU A 108 14.85 -7.45 11.51
C GLU A 108 13.87 -7.76 12.65
N TYR A 109 14.27 -7.53 13.90
CA TYR A 109 13.45 -7.79 15.09
C TYR A 109 12.51 -6.63 15.48
N ASP A 110 12.44 -5.56 14.67
CA ASP A 110 11.61 -4.40 14.96
C ASP A 110 10.11 -4.77 14.89
N GLY A 111 9.39 -4.60 15.99
CA GLY A 111 7.96 -4.93 16.08
C GLY A 111 7.07 -4.13 15.12
N ASN A 112 7.57 -3.02 14.56
CA ASN A 112 6.83 -2.21 13.59
C ASN A 112 6.67 -2.91 12.23
N TRP A 113 7.40 -4.01 11.95
CA TRP A 113 7.25 -4.76 10.69
C TRP A 113 5.84 -5.32 10.51
N HIS A 114 5.20 -5.67 11.63
CA HIS A 114 3.87 -6.26 11.68
C HIS A 114 2.80 -5.27 12.16
N ASN A 115 3.16 -4.00 12.32
CA ASN A 115 2.20 -2.97 12.65
C ASN A 115 1.63 -2.40 11.34
N HIS A 116 0.30 -2.38 11.24
CA HIS A 116 -0.42 -1.92 10.05
C HIS A 116 -0.91 -0.48 10.19
N ASP A 117 -0.33 0.29 11.12
CA ASP A 117 -0.64 1.71 11.35
C ASP A 117 0.61 2.49 11.79
N THR A 118 1.80 1.94 11.55
CA THR A 118 3.04 2.63 11.91
C THR A 118 3.42 3.70 10.90
N PRO A 119 3.93 4.86 11.37
CA PRO A 119 4.68 5.76 10.52
C PRO A 119 5.84 4.99 9.90
N PHE A 120 6.03 5.18 8.61
CA PHE A 120 7.12 4.59 7.87
C PHE A 120 8.46 5.12 8.41
N PRO A 121 9.40 4.24 8.77
CA PRO A 121 10.71 4.64 9.26
C PRO A 121 11.62 5.02 8.08
N ALA A 122 11.39 6.22 7.55
CA ALA A 122 12.25 6.82 6.54
C ALA A 122 13.17 7.85 7.17
N HIS A 123 14.41 7.91 6.68
CA HIS A 123 15.24 9.09 6.86
C HIS A 123 14.51 10.32 6.29
N GLY A 124 14.26 11.32 7.15
CA GLY A 124 13.58 12.57 6.75
C GLY A 124 12.07 12.60 6.98
N GLY A 125 11.49 11.57 7.61
CA GLY A 125 10.07 11.55 8.00
C GLY A 125 9.09 11.34 6.84
N ALA A 126 7.80 11.55 7.10
CA ALA A 126 6.71 11.31 6.14
C ALA A 126 6.91 12.04 4.80
N GLN A 127 7.50 13.24 4.83
CA GLN A 127 7.75 14.07 3.65
C GLN A 127 8.73 13.40 2.68
N ALA A 128 9.73 12.68 3.19
CA ALA A 128 10.79 12.10 2.37
C ALA A 128 10.29 10.95 1.47
N ILE A 129 9.15 10.37 1.80
CA ILE A 129 8.52 9.26 1.06
C ILE A 129 7.17 9.63 0.46
N ALA A 130 6.75 10.90 0.59
CA ALA A 130 5.41 11.33 0.22
C ALA A 130 5.12 11.07 -1.26
N SER A 131 6.10 11.27 -2.15
CA SER A 131 5.96 10.98 -3.59
C SER A 131 5.76 9.50 -3.89
N ASP A 132 6.48 8.63 -3.17
CA ASP A 132 6.39 7.18 -3.37
C ASP A 132 5.08 6.62 -2.81
N LEU A 133 4.64 7.13 -1.65
CA LEU A 133 3.31 6.84 -1.09
C LEU A 133 2.17 7.37 -1.96
N ASP A 134 2.32 8.56 -2.54
CA ASP A 134 1.32 9.12 -3.45
C ASP A 134 1.21 8.25 -4.71
N TRP A 135 2.33 7.87 -5.32
CA TRP A 135 2.33 6.98 -6.48
C TRP A 135 1.64 5.65 -6.17
N LEU A 136 1.99 5.00 -5.05
CA LEU A 136 1.34 3.77 -4.62
C LEU A 136 -0.17 3.96 -4.48
N ASN A 137 -0.59 5.02 -3.81
CA ASN A 137 -2.00 5.31 -3.60
C ASN A 137 -2.70 5.57 -4.94
N THR A 138 -2.16 6.36 -5.86
CA THR A 138 -2.83 6.60 -7.15
C THR A 138 -2.87 5.39 -8.08
N HIS A 139 -2.00 4.38 -7.87
CA HIS A 139 -1.93 3.17 -8.70
C HIS A 139 -2.53 1.93 -8.03
N THR A 140 -2.94 2.01 -6.77
CA THR A 140 -3.71 0.96 -6.07
C THR A 140 -5.15 1.40 -5.78
N THR A 141 -5.44 2.70 -5.93
CA THR A 141 -6.73 3.28 -5.54
C THR A 141 -7.43 4.11 -6.60
N TYR A 142 -8.77 4.03 -6.59
CA TYR A 142 -9.64 4.88 -7.39
C TYR A 142 -10.29 5.93 -6.49
N LYS A 143 -10.11 7.23 -6.79
CA LYS A 143 -10.84 8.32 -6.12
C LYS A 143 -12.21 8.58 -6.79
N ASN A 144 -13.24 8.82 -6.00
CA ASN A 144 -14.58 9.21 -6.48
C ASN A 144 -14.58 10.59 -7.17
#